data_AF-A0A946R0Q3-F1
#
_entry.id   AF-A0A946R0Q3-F1
#
_cell.length_a   1.000
_cell.length_b   1.000
_cell.length_c   1.000
_cell.angle_alpha   90.00
_cell.angle_beta   90.00
_cell.angle_gamma   90.00
#
_symmetry.space_group_name_H-M   'P 1'
#
loop_
_entity.id
_entity.type
_entity.pdbx_description
1 polymer ?
#
loop_
_entity_poly.entity_id
_entity_poly.type
_entity_poly.pdbx_seq_one_letter_code
_entity_poly.pdbx_strand_id
1 'polypeptide(L)'
;MDIKSNGSIIKLARTLARILNSKLIGGKFYMQALGAPFKIWSDGLFNPLSEEIDEMRELIETDLDDRQARVLILENEDFRKRFKKMWMKGKVGLNLARLKRLINREDYAFNRNLGDMFIDRCPISRWIGLSFQEVYDDIKVGNVPVGFESIKDEPDFILAMLKVFDTDLVWNTTSANRDPYQTRKLLMDPLLLPGFNDSGAHLTNMAFYDCNLRSLNIAQEGGILDVSYMVKRLTRDAANIFGIAGGQIKVGERADITIVNPEELEVYDGENSVQRIYREDFEHEQLVNRSDGVVTATIVSGRAIWQNSKFANDINKSKYGKCLLAS
;
A
#
# COMPACT_ATOMS: atom_id res chain seq x y z
N MET A 1 10.28 -2.48 -0.05
CA MET A 1 9.41 -2.86 -1.19
C MET A 1 10.23 -2.99 -2.46
N ASP A 2 9.79 -3.82 -3.41
CA ASP A 2 10.33 -3.90 -4.77
C ASP A 2 9.59 -2.94 -5.69
N ILE A 3 10.11 -1.73 -5.81
CA ILE A 3 9.47 -0.65 -6.55
C ILE A 3 9.62 -0.91 -8.05
N LYS A 4 8.49 -1.05 -8.77
CA LYS A 4 8.49 -1.35 -10.22
C LYS A 4 9.28 -0.30 -10.99
N SER A 5 9.17 0.96 -10.59
CA SER A 5 9.85 2.08 -11.25
C SER A 5 11.33 2.20 -10.87
N ASN A 6 11.83 1.50 -9.84
CA ASN A 6 13.23 1.56 -9.39
C ASN A 6 13.75 0.31 -8.66
N GLY A 7 14.19 -0.70 -9.41
CA GLY A 7 14.74 -1.94 -8.85
C GLY A 7 16.12 -1.79 -8.17
N SER A 8 16.79 -0.64 -8.29
CA SER A 8 18.12 -0.43 -7.68
C SER A 8 18.05 -0.16 -6.17
N ILE A 9 16.90 0.29 -5.67
CA ILE A 9 16.67 0.66 -4.27
C ILE A 9 16.93 -0.53 -3.34
N ILE A 10 16.52 -1.75 -3.72
CA ILE A 10 16.77 -2.96 -2.92
C ILE A 10 18.28 -3.19 -2.74
N LYS A 11 19.08 -3.05 -3.81
CA LYS A 11 20.53 -3.28 -3.74
C LYS A 11 21.23 -2.24 -2.85
N LEU A 12 20.77 -0.99 -2.93
CA LEU A 12 21.28 0.09 -2.09
C LEU A 12 20.91 -0.15 -0.61
N ALA A 13 19.63 -0.44 -0.34
CA ALA A 13 19.12 -0.73 1.00
C ALA A 13 19.89 -1.89 1.66
N ARG A 14 20.12 -2.98 0.93
CA ARG A 14 20.89 -4.13 1.43
C ARG A 14 22.36 -3.78 1.69
N THR A 15 22.98 -2.99 0.81
CA THR A 15 24.37 -2.55 1.00
C THR A 15 24.49 -1.67 2.24
N LEU A 16 23.58 -0.70 2.40
CA LEU A 16 23.53 0.16 3.57
C LEU A 16 23.34 -0.64 4.86
N ALA A 17 22.37 -1.57 4.87
CA ALA A 17 22.14 -2.45 6.02
C ALA A 17 23.37 -3.29 6.38
N ARG A 18 24.08 -3.84 5.40
CA ARG A 18 25.34 -4.58 5.66
C ARG A 18 26.43 -3.72 6.27
N ILE A 19 26.57 -2.48 5.79
CA ILE A 19 27.58 -1.54 6.32
C ILE A 19 27.24 -1.20 7.76
N LEU A 20 26.00 -0.76 8.02
CA LEU A 20 25.55 -0.35 9.36
C LEU A 20 25.55 -1.51 10.37
N ASN A 21 25.27 -2.73 9.93
CA ASN A 21 25.30 -3.93 10.77
C ASN A 21 26.67 -4.63 10.77
N SER A 22 27.69 -4.06 10.11
CA SER A 22 29.03 -4.64 10.07
C SER A 22 29.63 -4.71 11.47
N LYS A 23 30.60 -5.61 11.69
CA LYS A 23 31.31 -5.74 12.98
C LYS A 23 31.97 -4.43 13.44
N LEU A 24 32.30 -3.53 12.52
CA LEU A 24 32.93 -2.25 12.82
C LEU A 24 31.93 -1.25 13.43
N ILE A 25 30.69 -1.20 12.93
CA ILE A 25 29.66 -0.28 13.40
C ILE A 25 28.81 -0.91 14.51
N GLY A 26 28.53 -2.22 14.41
CA GLY A 26 27.75 -2.96 15.39
C GLY A 26 26.29 -2.52 15.48
N GLY A 27 25.75 -1.88 14.43
CA GLY A 27 24.38 -1.39 14.40
C GLY A 27 23.33 -2.50 14.33
N LYS A 28 22.08 -2.13 14.61
CA LYS A 28 20.87 -2.94 14.42
C LYS A 28 19.91 -2.23 13.47
N PHE A 29 20.36 -2.05 12.24
CA PHE A 29 19.64 -1.35 11.19
C PHE A 29 18.94 -2.34 10.25
N TYR A 30 17.64 -2.19 10.09
CA TYR A 30 16.82 -3.04 9.21
C TYR A 30 15.88 -2.15 8.41
N MET A 31 15.88 -2.35 7.09
CA MET A 31 14.84 -1.80 6.24
C MET A 31 13.63 -2.73 6.26
N GLN A 32 12.42 -2.18 6.12
CA GLN A 32 11.21 -2.99 6.14
C GLN A 32 10.87 -3.58 4.77
N ALA A 33 10.29 -4.79 4.80
CA ALA A 33 9.76 -5.49 3.64
C ALA A 33 8.25 -5.72 3.82
N LEU A 34 7.45 -5.15 2.93
CA LEU A 34 6.00 -5.34 2.91
C LEU A 34 5.64 -6.70 2.34
N GLY A 35 4.73 -7.41 3.01
CA GLY A 35 4.24 -8.73 2.61
C GLY A 35 2.99 -8.72 1.72
N ALA A 36 2.76 -7.62 1.00
CA ALA A 36 1.65 -7.47 0.06
C ALA A 36 2.13 -6.72 -1.19
N PRO A 37 1.42 -6.84 -2.34
CA PRO A 37 1.50 -5.85 -3.39
C PRO A 37 1.26 -4.46 -2.81
N PHE A 38 2.08 -3.47 -3.16
CA PHE A 38 1.85 -2.10 -2.70
C PHE A 38 0.79 -1.45 -3.58
N LYS A 39 -0.46 -1.86 -3.34
CA LYS A 39 -1.65 -1.35 -3.99
C LYS A 39 -2.21 -0.18 -3.19
N ILE A 40 -2.37 0.95 -3.86
CA ILE A 40 -2.98 2.15 -3.28
C ILE A 40 -4.32 2.41 -3.95
N TRP A 41 -5.28 2.89 -3.18
CA TRP A 41 -6.50 3.54 -3.67
C TRP A 41 -6.36 5.04 -3.53
N SER A 42 -6.98 5.77 -4.45
CA SER A 42 -6.98 7.22 -4.50
C SER A 42 -8.41 7.70 -4.67
N ASP A 43 -8.84 8.61 -3.79
CA ASP A 43 -10.09 9.37 -3.97
C ASP A 43 -9.70 10.65 -4.73
N GLY A 44 -10.07 10.76 -5.99
CA GLY A 44 -9.53 11.75 -6.92
C GLY A 44 -7.99 11.65 -7.01
N LEU A 45 -7.29 12.70 -6.61
CA LEU A 45 -5.82 12.69 -6.48
C LEU A 45 -5.33 12.46 -5.04
N PHE A 46 -6.20 12.38 -4.04
CA PHE A 46 -5.80 12.26 -2.65
C PHE A 46 -5.24 10.88 -2.35
N ASN A 47 -3.91 10.77 -2.36
CA ASN A 47 -3.15 9.60 -1.96
C ASN A 47 -1.68 9.99 -1.65
N PRO A 48 -0.94 9.18 -0.88
CA PRO A 48 0.41 9.54 -0.46
C PRO A 48 1.42 9.66 -1.60
N LEU A 49 1.25 8.94 -2.71
CA LEU A 49 2.17 9.02 -3.84
C LEU A 49 2.04 10.33 -4.62
N SER A 50 0.91 11.03 -4.48
CA SER A 50 0.70 12.34 -5.09
C SER A 50 1.47 13.45 -4.37
N GLU A 51 1.83 13.27 -3.09
CA GLU A 51 2.64 14.24 -2.32
C GLU A 51 4.07 14.40 -2.88
N GLU A 52 4.60 13.36 -3.53
CA GLU A 52 5.95 13.34 -4.11
C GLU A 52 6.07 14.14 -5.41
N ILE A 53 4.95 14.53 -6.04
CA ILE A 53 4.92 15.19 -7.35
C ILE A 53 4.36 16.60 -7.19
N ASP A 54 5.18 17.62 -7.43
CA ASP A 54 4.81 19.02 -7.20
C ASP A 54 3.46 19.41 -7.84
N GLU A 55 3.21 19.03 -9.10
CA GLU A 55 1.95 19.35 -9.77
C GLU A 55 0.73 18.61 -9.18
N MET A 56 0.91 17.42 -8.61
CA MET A 56 -0.19 16.74 -7.93
C MET A 56 -0.39 17.29 -6.51
N ARG A 57 0.71 17.66 -5.84
CA ARG A 57 0.72 18.26 -4.52
C ARG A 57 -0.10 19.55 -4.48
N GLU A 58 0.04 20.41 -5.50
CA GLU A 58 -0.77 21.63 -5.62
C GLU A 58 -2.29 21.38 -5.58
N LEU A 59 -2.77 20.23 -6.08
CA LEU A 59 -4.18 19.87 -6.04
C LEU A 59 -4.62 19.32 -4.68
N ILE A 60 -3.77 18.52 -4.02
CA ILE A 60 -4.09 17.89 -2.73
C ILE A 60 -3.77 18.79 -1.52
N GLU A 61 -3.04 19.90 -1.71
CA GLU A 61 -2.87 20.95 -0.70
C GLU A 61 -4.15 21.77 -0.46
N THR A 62 -5.14 21.66 -1.37
CA THR A 62 -6.48 22.23 -1.15
C THR A 62 -7.24 21.44 -0.09
N ASP A 63 -8.15 22.11 0.64
CA ASP A 63 -9.06 21.43 1.55
C ASP A 63 -9.87 20.35 0.80
N LEU A 64 -10.07 19.19 1.42
CA LEU A 64 -10.71 18.03 0.80
C LEU A 64 -12.08 18.38 0.19
N ASP A 65 -12.86 19.21 0.86
CA ASP A 65 -14.19 19.63 0.41
C ASP A 65 -14.17 20.83 -0.58
N ASP A 66 -13.02 21.48 -0.78
CA ASP A 66 -12.89 22.63 -1.68
C ASP A 66 -12.62 22.20 -3.14
N ARG A 67 -13.66 21.62 -3.74
CA ARG A 67 -13.68 21.28 -5.17
C ARG A 67 -13.43 22.50 -6.05
N GLN A 68 -13.91 23.68 -5.65
CA GLN A 68 -13.80 24.88 -6.48
C GLN A 68 -12.35 25.35 -6.61
N ALA A 69 -11.57 25.35 -5.52
CA ALA A 69 -10.15 25.64 -5.57
C ALA A 69 -9.41 24.70 -6.52
N ARG A 70 -9.70 23.40 -6.46
CA ARG A 70 -9.11 22.42 -7.40
C ARG A 70 -9.48 22.68 -8.85
N VAL A 71 -10.75 23.02 -9.12
CA VAL A 71 -11.20 23.37 -10.47
C VAL A 71 -10.44 24.59 -11.01
N LEU A 72 -10.23 25.62 -10.19
CA LEU A 72 -9.47 26.82 -10.59
C LEU A 72 -8.01 26.48 -10.94
N ILE A 73 -7.37 25.58 -10.18
CA ILE A 73 -6.02 25.08 -10.50
C ILE A 73 -6.04 24.30 -11.83
N LEU A 74 -7.00 23.38 -12.00
CA LEU A 74 -7.14 22.57 -13.21
C LEU A 74 -7.47 23.38 -14.47
N GLU A 75 -8.11 24.55 -14.33
CA GLU A 75 -8.39 25.49 -15.41
C GLU A 75 -7.22 26.43 -15.73
N ASN A 76 -6.25 26.56 -14.83
CA ASN A 76 -5.08 27.41 -15.06
C ASN A 76 -4.19 26.83 -16.18
N GLU A 77 -4.02 27.59 -17.26
CA GLU A 77 -3.27 27.14 -18.44
C GLU A 77 -1.78 26.85 -18.16
N ASP A 78 -1.16 27.57 -17.22
CA ASP A 78 0.24 27.32 -16.86
C ASP A 78 0.39 26.07 -16.00
N PHE A 79 -0.56 25.82 -15.08
CA PHE A 79 -0.65 24.55 -14.37
C PHE A 79 -0.79 23.38 -15.36
N ARG A 80 -1.76 23.45 -16.28
CA ARG A 80 -1.99 22.41 -17.28
C ARG A 80 -0.72 22.11 -18.09
N LYS A 81 0.01 23.14 -18.55
CA LYS A 81 1.28 22.94 -19.27
C LYS A 81 2.32 22.19 -18.43
N ARG A 82 2.49 22.57 -17.15
CA ARG A 82 3.43 21.88 -16.23
C ARG A 82 2.99 20.44 -16.00
N PHE A 83 1.72 20.21 -15.70
CA PHE A 83 1.16 18.88 -15.49
C PHE A 83 1.37 17.99 -16.71
N LYS A 84 1.05 18.46 -17.91
CA LYS A 84 1.29 17.69 -19.16
C LYS A 84 2.75 17.32 -19.35
N LYS A 85 3.66 18.28 -19.12
CA LYS A 85 5.10 18.05 -19.21
C LYS A 85 5.57 17.01 -18.20
N MET A 86 5.11 17.12 -16.95
CA MET A 86 5.38 16.16 -15.89
C MET A 86 4.83 14.79 -16.29
N TRP A 87 3.58 14.66 -16.70
CA TRP A 87 2.93 13.39 -17.02
C TRP A 87 3.63 12.64 -18.17
N MET A 88 4.13 13.39 -19.16
CA MET A 88 4.82 12.84 -20.34
C MET A 88 6.33 12.66 -20.15
N LYS A 89 6.92 13.12 -19.04
CA LYS A 89 8.36 13.00 -18.76
C LYS A 89 8.80 11.53 -18.85
N GLY A 90 9.72 11.22 -19.75
CA GLY A 90 10.25 9.86 -19.97
C GLY A 90 9.37 8.94 -20.83
N LYS A 91 8.15 9.34 -21.21
CA LYS A 91 7.28 8.56 -22.11
C LYS A 91 7.56 8.79 -23.60
N VAL A 92 8.16 9.92 -23.95
CA VAL A 92 8.40 10.35 -25.34
C VAL A 92 9.82 10.87 -25.56
N GLY A 93 10.29 10.81 -26.81
CA GLY A 93 11.61 11.31 -27.25
C GLY A 93 12.81 10.46 -26.83
N LEU A 94 13.96 10.67 -27.47
CA LEU A 94 15.22 10.00 -27.12
C LEU A 94 16.00 10.84 -26.10
N ASN A 95 15.72 10.65 -24.81
CA ASN A 95 16.36 11.39 -23.73
C ASN A 95 16.68 10.50 -22.51
N LEU A 96 17.47 11.02 -21.58
CA LEU A 96 17.89 10.30 -20.38
C LEU A 96 16.71 9.84 -19.51
N ALA A 97 15.62 10.63 -19.46
CA ALA A 97 14.42 10.26 -18.70
C ALA A 97 13.71 9.04 -19.32
N ARG A 98 13.67 8.92 -20.66
CA ARG A 98 13.15 7.72 -21.33
C ARG A 98 14.04 6.52 -21.08
N LEU A 99 15.37 6.67 -21.17
CA LEU A 99 16.29 5.59 -20.85
C LEU A 99 16.08 5.10 -19.41
N LYS A 100 16.02 6.01 -18.44
CA LYS A 100 15.70 5.72 -17.04
C LYS A 100 14.39 4.95 -16.89
N ARG A 101 13.33 5.35 -17.60
CA ARG A 101 12.04 4.64 -17.60
C ARG A 101 12.14 3.22 -18.17
N LEU A 102 12.84 3.05 -19.29
CA LEU A 102 13.02 1.74 -19.93
C LEU A 102 13.80 0.74 -19.07
N ILE A 103 14.67 1.23 -18.19
CA ILE A 103 15.45 0.40 -17.27
C ILE A 103 14.87 0.37 -15.85
N ASN A 104 13.63 0.84 -15.65
CA ASN A 104 12.98 0.92 -14.34
C ASN A 104 13.86 1.64 -13.30
N ARG A 105 14.20 2.91 -13.58
CA ARG A 105 14.90 3.85 -12.69
C ARG A 105 14.31 5.26 -12.78
N GLU A 106 12.98 5.35 -12.77
CA GLU A 106 12.31 6.64 -12.70
C GLU A 106 12.51 7.29 -11.32
N ASP A 107 12.30 8.61 -11.29
CA ASP A 107 12.52 9.40 -10.09
C ASP A 107 11.32 9.30 -9.11
N TYR A 108 10.13 8.89 -9.57
CA TYR A 108 8.91 8.79 -8.77
C TYR A 108 8.50 7.34 -8.48
N ALA A 109 7.94 7.08 -7.30
CA ALA A 109 7.30 5.80 -7.00
C ALA A 109 5.96 5.65 -7.75
N PHE A 110 5.30 6.76 -8.06
CA PHE A 110 4.04 6.79 -8.81
C PHE A 110 4.20 6.33 -10.27
N ASN A 111 3.47 5.28 -10.65
CA ASN A 111 3.48 4.77 -12.02
C ASN A 111 2.43 5.48 -12.87
N ARG A 112 2.88 6.23 -13.88
CA ARG A 112 2.03 7.00 -14.80
C ARG A 112 1.45 6.18 -15.97
N ASN A 113 1.46 4.86 -15.95
CA ASN A 113 0.91 4.04 -17.04
C ASN A 113 -0.60 3.84 -16.87
N LEU A 114 -1.43 4.30 -17.82
CA LEU A 114 -2.88 4.19 -17.73
C LEU A 114 -3.37 2.73 -17.61
N GLY A 115 -2.69 1.78 -18.25
CA GLY A 115 -3.06 0.36 -18.18
C GLY A 115 -2.78 -0.28 -16.82
N ASP A 116 -2.09 0.44 -15.92
CA ASP A 116 -1.81 0.02 -14.54
C ASP A 116 -2.71 0.75 -13.52
N MET A 117 -3.73 1.49 -13.97
CA MET A 117 -4.66 2.27 -13.14
C MET A 117 -6.08 1.77 -13.37
N PHE A 118 -6.79 1.36 -12.32
CA PHE A 118 -8.11 0.74 -12.44
C PHE A 118 -9.16 1.54 -11.68
N ILE A 119 -10.32 1.76 -12.30
CA ILE A 119 -11.44 2.48 -11.69
C ILE A 119 -12.18 1.56 -10.73
N ASP A 120 -12.30 1.99 -9.49
CA ASP A 120 -13.02 1.29 -8.42
C ASP A 120 -14.44 1.86 -8.26
N ARG A 121 -14.57 3.19 -8.29
CA ARG A 121 -15.86 3.91 -8.30
C ARG A 121 -15.76 5.16 -9.16
N CYS A 122 -16.80 5.48 -9.91
CA CYS A 122 -16.96 6.79 -10.53
C CYS A 122 -18.42 7.01 -10.93
N PRO A 123 -18.84 8.25 -11.25
CA PRO A 123 -20.20 8.54 -11.71
C PRO A 123 -20.64 7.79 -12.99
N ILE A 124 -19.71 7.28 -13.80
CA ILE A 124 -20.00 6.54 -15.02
C ILE A 124 -19.88 5.03 -14.75
N SER A 125 -21.00 4.36 -14.42
CA SER A 125 -20.98 2.97 -13.96
C SER A 125 -20.34 1.96 -14.93
N ARG A 126 -20.44 2.20 -16.25
CA ARG A 126 -19.82 1.33 -17.27
C ARG A 126 -18.28 1.37 -17.27
N TRP A 127 -17.66 2.28 -16.53
CA TRP A 127 -16.20 2.39 -16.41
C TRP A 127 -15.64 1.66 -15.19
N ILE A 128 -16.49 1.27 -14.23
CA ILE A 128 -16.05 0.57 -13.02
C ILE A 128 -15.43 -0.79 -13.40
N GLY A 129 -14.24 -1.06 -12.85
CA GLY A 129 -13.45 -2.25 -13.15
C GLY A 129 -12.54 -2.11 -14.37
N LEU A 130 -12.73 -1.10 -15.22
CA LEU A 130 -11.88 -0.86 -16.37
C LEU A 130 -10.60 -0.14 -15.97
N SER A 131 -9.54 -0.39 -16.74
CA SER A 131 -8.33 0.44 -16.68
C SER A 131 -8.56 1.81 -17.29
N PHE A 132 -7.76 2.79 -16.87
CA PHE A 132 -7.76 4.12 -17.47
C PHE A 132 -7.41 4.06 -18.96
N GLN A 133 -6.62 3.08 -19.39
CA GLN A 133 -6.26 2.88 -20.79
C GLN A 133 -7.47 2.45 -21.62
N GLU A 134 -8.25 1.48 -21.14
CA GLU A 134 -9.46 1.02 -21.81
C GLU A 134 -10.49 2.14 -21.94
N VAL A 135 -10.68 2.94 -20.88
CA VAL A 135 -11.57 4.12 -20.92
C VAL A 135 -11.06 5.17 -21.91
N TYR A 136 -9.76 5.46 -21.91
CA TYR A 136 -9.17 6.42 -22.83
C TYR A 136 -9.32 5.98 -24.29
N ASP A 137 -9.14 4.70 -24.58
CA ASP A 137 -9.31 4.17 -25.94
C ASP A 137 -10.78 4.15 -26.38
N ASP A 138 -11.72 3.87 -25.47
CA ASP A 138 -13.16 3.98 -25.73
C ASP A 138 -13.59 5.41 -26.10
N ILE A 139 -13.04 6.41 -25.41
CA ILE A 139 -13.28 7.83 -25.73
C ILE A 139 -12.74 8.17 -27.12
N LYS A 140 -11.54 7.70 -27.49
CA LYS A 140 -10.94 7.97 -28.82
C LYS A 140 -11.75 7.43 -29.98
N VAL A 141 -12.48 6.33 -29.79
CA VAL A 141 -13.33 5.76 -30.85
C VAL A 141 -14.71 6.43 -30.94
N GLY A 142 -14.97 7.45 -30.10
CA GLY A 142 -16.13 8.34 -30.21
C GLY A 142 -17.15 8.24 -29.08
N ASN A 143 -16.94 7.36 -28.09
CA ASN A 143 -17.85 7.22 -26.94
C ASN A 143 -17.53 8.26 -25.85
N VAL A 144 -17.66 9.55 -26.21
CA VAL A 144 -17.22 10.68 -25.39
C VAL A 144 -18.34 11.14 -24.46
N PRO A 145 -18.22 10.99 -23.13
CA PRO A 145 -19.18 11.54 -22.19
C PRO A 145 -18.98 13.05 -22.00
N VAL A 146 -19.94 13.69 -21.33
CA VAL A 146 -19.91 15.12 -21.02
C VAL A 146 -18.66 15.47 -20.20
N GLY A 147 -17.94 16.51 -20.61
CA GLY A 147 -16.71 16.98 -19.96
C GLY A 147 -15.42 16.37 -20.51
N PHE A 148 -15.52 15.42 -21.45
CA PHE A 148 -14.38 14.71 -22.06
C PHE A 148 -14.18 15.09 -23.54
N GLU A 149 -14.89 16.11 -24.04
CA GLU A 149 -14.93 16.50 -25.47
C GLU A 149 -13.61 17.10 -25.97
N SER A 150 -12.83 17.69 -25.06
CA SER A 150 -11.59 18.40 -25.40
C SER A 150 -10.34 17.52 -25.29
N ILE A 151 -10.48 16.21 -25.13
CA ILE A 151 -9.37 15.29 -24.91
C ILE A 151 -8.63 15.03 -26.21
N LYS A 152 -7.35 15.43 -26.24
CA LYS A 152 -6.46 15.24 -27.40
C LYS A 152 -5.37 14.20 -27.13
N ASP A 153 -4.97 14.10 -25.87
CA ASP A 153 -3.88 13.26 -25.42
C ASP A 153 -4.18 12.65 -24.03
N GLU A 154 -3.32 11.74 -23.61
CA GLU A 154 -3.43 11.06 -22.32
C GLU A 154 -3.42 12.04 -21.12
N PRO A 155 -2.55 13.07 -21.07
CA PRO A 155 -2.63 14.09 -20.03
C PRO A 155 -3.96 14.85 -19.99
N ASP A 156 -4.54 15.22 -21.13
CA ASP A 156 -5.87 15.84 -21.17
C ASP A 156 -6.94 14.91 -20.61
N PHE A 157 -6.85 13.61 -20.88
CA PHE A 157 -7.75 12.62 -20.31
C PHE A 157 -7.65 12.58 -18.78
N ILE A 158 -6.44 12.56 -18.22
CA ILE A 158 -6.26 12.59 -16.76
C ILE A 158 -6.81 13.89 -16.16
N LEU A 159 -6.49 15.05 -16.74
CA LEU A 159 -7.00 16.33 -16.27
C LEU A 159 -8.54 16.38 -16.33
N ALA A 160 -9.15 15.80 -17.35
CA ALA A 160 -10.61 15.68 -17.46
C ALA A 160 -11.19 14.76 -16.38
N MET A 161 -10.62 13.57 -16.16
CA MET A 161 -11.04 12.66 -15.08
C MET A 161 -11.07 13.38 -13.72
N LEU A 162 -10.01 14.12 -13.40
CA LEU A 162 -9.88 14.85 -12.14
C LEU A 162 -10.83 16.04 -12.04
N LYS A 163 -11.03 16.78 -13.12
CA LYS A 163 -11.93 17.95 -13.11
C LYS A 163 -13.40 17.54 -13.03
N VAL A 164 -13.79 16.54 -13.82
CA VAL A 164 -15.21 16.15 -13.97
C VAL A 164 -15.69 15.38 -12.76
N PHE A 165 -14.86 14.49 -12.18
CA PHE A 165 -15.28 13.65 -11.07
C PHE A 165 -14.72 14.07 -9.72
N ASP A 166 -13.56 14.72 -9.67
CA ASP A 166 -12.91 15.09 -8.40
C ASP A 166 -12.82 13.88 -7.45
N THR A 167 -13.30 13.98 -6.21
CA THR A 167 -13.30 12.89 -5.21
C THR A 167 -14.36 11.81 -5.47
N ASP A 168 -15.31 12.02 -6.39
CA ASP A 168 -16.27 10.98 -6.81
C ASP A 168 -15.60 9.86 -7.62
N LEU A 169 -14.37 10.10 -8.10
CA LEU A 169 -13.53 9.09 -8.74
C LEU A 169 -12.68 8.37 -7.70
N VAL A 170 -12.93 7.09 -7.49
CA VAL A 170 -12.04 6.21 -6.74
C VAL A 170 -11.35 5.25 -7.70
N TRP A 171 -10.04 5.16 -7.61
CA TRP A 171 -9.25 4.29 -8.47
C TRP A 171 -8.05 3.73 -7.72
N ASN A 172 -7.39 2.73 -8.28
CA ASN A 172 -6.25 2.09 -7.65
C ASN A 172 -5.11 1.81 -8.62
N THR A 173 -3.90 1.71 -8.08
CA THR A 173 -2.70 1.27 -8.80
C THR A 173 -1.73 0.55 -7.85
N THR A 174 -0.95 -0.38 -8.39
CA THR A 174 0.08 -1.10 -7.62
C THR A 174 1.47 -0.58 -7.98
N SER A 175 2.18 0.10 -7.09
CA SER A 175 3.49 0.71 -7.43
C SER A 175 4.68 -0.23 -7.18
N ALA A 176 4.55 -1.17 -6.25
CA ALA A 176 5.63 -2.06 -5.83
C ALA A 176 5.14 -3.48 -5.49
N ASN A 177 6.07 -4.41 -5.30
CA ASN A 177 5.80 -5.81 -4.92
C ASN A 177 4.86 -6.54 -5.88
N ARG A 178 4.99 -6.31 -7.19
CA ARG A 178 4.15 -6.96 -8.22
C ARG A 178 4.55 -8.40 -8.52
N ASP A 179 5.80 -8.76 -8.24
CA ASP A 179 6.31 -10.12 -8.37
C ASP A 179 6.27 -10.81 -7.00
N PRO A 180 5.41 -11.84 -6.79
CA PRO A 180 5.36 -12.56 -5.53
C PRO A 180 6.68 -13.26 -5.19
N TYR A 181 7.46 -13.69 -6.20
CA TYR A 181 8.76 -14.31 -5.97
C TYR A 181 9.79 -13.30 -5.44
N GLN A 182 9.87 -12.08 -5.99
CA GLN A 182 10.70 -11.04 -5.38
C GLN A 182 10.22 -10.67 -3.98
N THR A 183 8.90 -10.58 -3.77
CA THR A 183 8.31 -10.25 -2.46
C THR A 183 8.73 -11.28 -1.42
N ARG A 184 8.61 -12.58 -1.72
CA ARG A 184 9.13 -13.67 -0.88
C ARG A 184 10.61 -13.48 -0.58
N LYS A 185 11.43 -13.23 -1.59
CA LYS A 185 12.88 -13.06 -1.43
C LYS A 185 13.23 -11.92 -0.48
N LEU A 186 12.50 -10.80 -0.53
CA LEU A 186 12.68 -9.69 0.41
C LEU A 186 12.22 -10.07 1.83
N LEU A 187 11.07 -10.73 1.94
CA LEU A 187 10.53 -11.22 3.21
C LEU A 187 11.41 -12.28 3.88
N MET A 188 12.22 -13.01 3.12
CA MET A 188 13.14 -14.02 3.64
C MET A 188 14.58 -13.48 3.84
N ASP A 189 14.90 -12.26 3.40
CA ASP A 189 16.25 -11.71 3.52
C ASP A 189 16.53 -11.25 4.97
N PRO A 190 17.51 -11.83 5.69
CA PRO A 190 17.80 -11.51 7.09
C PRO A 190 18.25 -10.06 7.34
N LEU A 191 18.58 -9.29 6.30
CA LEU A 191 18.91 -7.86 6.41
C LEU A 191 17.68 -6.95 6.39
N LEU A 192 16.50 -7.52 6.12
CA LEU A 192 15.23 -6.83 6.10
C LEU A 192 14.33 -7.35 7.22
N LEU A 193 13.37 -6.54 7.68
CA LEU A 193 12.36 -6.94 8.65
C LEU A 193 10.97 -6.89 7.99
N PRO A 194 10.09 -7.90 8.15
CA PRO A 194 8.72 -7.79 7.65
C PRO A 194 8.01 -6.62 8.35
N GLY A 195 7.24 -5.82 7.61
CA GLY A 195 6.53 -4.65 8.14
C GLY A 195 6.12 -3.67 7.04
N PHE A 196 6.11 -2.36 7.36
CA PHE A 196 5.72 -1.27 6.45
C PHE A 196 4.22 -1.25 6.08
N ASN A 197 3.34 -1.65 7.00
CA ASN A 197 1.91 -1.78 6.69
C ASN A 197 1.20 -0.42 6.57
N ASP A 198 1.55 0.56 7.40
CA ASP A 198 1.11 1.97 7.35
C ASP A 198 -0.40 2.26 7.18
N SER A 199 -1.26 1.24 7.34
CA SER A 199 -2.67 1.35 6.97
C SER A 199 -3.47 2.21 7.93
N GLY A 200 -3.01 2.32 9.19
CA GLY A 200 -3.66 3.13 10.22
C GLY A 200 -3.54 4.63 9.99
N ALA A 201 -2.53 5.10 9.26
CA ALA A 201 -2.38 6.51 8.88
C ALA A 201 -3.11 6.85 7.57
N HIS A 202 -3.36 5.83 6.73
CA HIS A 202 -3.87 5.98 5.37
C HIS A 202 -5.15 5.17 5.16
N LEU A 203 -6.16 5.48 5.97
CA LEU A 203 -7.38 4.70 6.16
C LEU A 203 -8.15 4.41 4.86
N THR A 204 -8.15 5.31 3.89
CA THR A 204 -8.87 5.16 2.61
C THR A 204 -7.97 4.79 1.44
N ASN A 205 -6.65 4.85 1.62
CA ASN A 205 -5.69 4.66 0.55
C ASN A 205 -4.99 3.29 0.58
N MET A 206 -4.84 2.66 1.75
CA MET A 206 -4.05 1.43 1.89
C MET A 206 -4.70 0.41 2.83
N ALA A 207 -4.69 -0.86 2.42
CA ALA A 207 -5.30 -1.99 3.14
C ALA A 207 -4.27 -3.12 3.35
N PHE A 208 -3.33 -2.89 4.29
CA PHE A 208 -2.24 -3.81 4.61
C PHE A 208 -2.33 -4.31 6.08
N TYR A 209 -3.54 -4.32 6.66
CA TYR A 209 -3.76 -4.75 8.05
C TYR A 209 -3.41 -6.23 8.26
N ASP A 210 -3.50 -7.02 7.19
CA ASP A 210 -3.26 -8.46 7.15
C ASP A 210 -1.84 -8.83 6.66
N CYS A 211 -0.92 -7.88 6.47
CA CYS A 211 0.40 -8.17 5.88
C CYS A 211 1.22 -9.21 6.64
N ASN A 212 1.00 -9.35 7.95
CA ASN A 212 1.63 -10.41 8.74
C ASN A 212 1.07 -11.79 8.36
N LEU A 213 -0.23 -11.90 8.12
CA LEU A 213 -0.87 -13.13 7.61
C LEU A 213 -0.37 -13.43 6.20
N ARG A 214 -0.34 -12.44 5.31
CA ARG A 214 0.20 -12.63 3.95
C ARG A 214 1.66 -13.07 3.96
N SER A 215 2.49 -12.53 4.86
CA SER A 215 3.88 -12.97 5.02
C SER A 215 3.98 -14.44 5.45
N LEU A 216 3.07 -14.90 6.32
CA LEU A 216 2.98 -16.31 6.73
C LEU A 216 2.43 -17.20 5.60
N ASN A 217 1.40 -16.76 4.88
CA ASN A 217 0.85 -17.46 3.71
C ASN A 217 1.94 -17.67 2.65
N ILE A 218 2.68 -16.61 2.28
CA ILE A 218 3.85 -16.72 1.41
C ILE A 218 4.81 -17.75 2.00
N ALA A 219 5.21 -17.64 3.28
CA ALA A 219 6.14 -18.58 3.89
C ALA A 219 5.72 -20.05 3.80
N GLN A 220 4.41 -20.39 3.78
CA GLN A 220 3.91 -21.77 3.64
C GLN A 220 4.41 -22.48 2.38
N GLU A 221 4.69 -21.76 1.29
CA GLU A 221 5.26 -22.35 0.06
C GLU A 221 6.61 -23.06 0.30
N GLY A 222 7.34 -22.66 1.36
CA GLY A 222 8.62 -23.26 1.76
C GLY A 222 8.49 -24.30 2.88
N GLY A 223 7.27 -24.65 3.25
CA GLY A 223 6.97 -25.59 4.32
C GLY A 223 7.29 -25.06 5.73
N ILE A 224 7.33 -25.99 6.69
CA ILE A 224 7.38 -25.67 8.12
C ILE A 224 8.61 -24.86 8.55
N LEU A 225 9.75 -25.03 7.86
CA LEU A 225 10.98 -24.32 8.18
C LEU A 225 10.86 -22.82 7.86
N ASP A 226 10.33 -22.49 6.70
CA ASP A 226 10.12 -21.11 6.27
C ASP A 226 9.02 -20.43 7.10
N VAL A 227 7.94 -21.16 7.43
CA VAL A 227 6.91 -20.66 8.36
C VAL A 227 7.51 -20.38 9.74
N SER A 228 8.30 -21.30 10.29
CA SER A 228 8.97 -21.10 11.58
C SER A 228 9.92 -19.90 11.57
N TYR A 229 10.66 -19.73 10.47
CA TYR A 229 11.52 -18.57 10.25
C TYR A 229 10.69 -17.27 10.21
N MET A 230 9.58 -17.25 9.47
CA MET A 230 8.70 -16.09 9.38
C MET A 230 8.04 -15.75 10.72
N VAL A 231 7.60 -16.74 11.50
CA VAL A 231 7.08 -16.51 12.87
C VAL A 231 8.15 -15.82 13.72
N LYS A 232 9.40 -16.30 13.71
CA LYS A 232 10.51 -15.66 14.43
C LYS A 232 10.70 -14.20 13.98
N ARG A 233 10.61 -13.93 12.68
CA ARG A 233 10.78 -12.59 12.10
C ARG A 233 9.70 -11.61 12.55
N LEU A 234 8.45 -12.05 12.53
CA LEU A 234 7.27 -11.27 12.90
C LEU A 234 7.12 -11.07 14.42
N THR A 235 7.83 -11.85 15.23
CA THR A 235 7.69 -11.84 16.69
C THR A 235 9.03 -11.52 17.38
N ARG A 236 9.87 -12.54 17.61
CA ARG A 236 11.13 -12.45 18.35
C ARG A 236 12.09 -11.39 17.78
N ASP A 237 12.27 -11.34 16.47
CA ASP A 237 13.24 -10.40 15.87
C ASP A 237 12.78 -8.96 16.03
N ALA A 238 11.50 -8.67 15.77
CA ALA A 238 10.92 -7.36 16.02
C ALA A 238 11.07 -6.96 17.50
N ALA A 239 10.71 -7.86 18.44
CA ALA A 239 10.85 -7.61 19.87
C ALA A 239 12.31 -7.28 20.29
N ASN A 240 13.28 -8.03 19.76
CA ASN A 240 14.70 -7.81 20.04
C ASN A 240 15.24 -6.50 19.45
N ILE A 241 14.73 -6.08 18.29
CA ILE A 241 15.14 -4.83 17.63
C ILE A 241 14.64 -3.63 18.44
N PHE A 242 13.38 -3.66 18.87
CA PHE A 242 12.77 -2.57 19.63
C PHE A 242 13.10 -2.60 21.14
N GLY A 243 13.77 -3.66 21.62
CA GLY A 243 14.11 -3.80 23.04
C GLY A 243 12.85 -3.90 23.90
N ILE A 244 11.90 -4.74 23.50
CA ILE A 244 10.64 -4.94 24.24
C ILE A 244 10.48 -6.40 24.63
N ALA A 245 9.81 -6.64 25.76
CA ALA A 245 9.49 -7.98 26.22
C ALA A 245 8.46 -8.68 25.32
N GLY A 246 8.58 -10.00 25.18
CA GLY A 246 7.67 -10.84 24.40
C GLY A 246 8.27 -11.34 23.08
N GLY A 247 7.40 -11.75 22.16
CA GLY A 247 7.79 -12.31 20.87
C GLY A 247 8.31 -13.76 20.93
N GLN A 248 8.12 -14.45 22.05
CA GLN A 248 8.51 -15.86 22.22
C GLN A 248 7.44 -16.63 22.98
N ILE A 249 7.30 -17.92 22.68
CA ILE A 249 6.48 -18.86 23.46
C ILE A 249 7.41 -19.63 24.39
N LYS A 250 7.50 -19.17 25.65
CA LYS A 250 8.32 -19.78 26.70
C LYS A 250 7.69 -19.53 28.07
N VAL A 251 7.89 -20.44 29.01
CA VAL A 251 7.46 -20.26 30.41
C VAL A 251 8.08 -18.97 30.97
N GLY A 252 7.23 -18.13 31.56
CA GLY A 252 7.61 -16.82 32.13
C GLY A 252 7.49 -15.64 31.16
N GLU A 253 7.33 -15.89 29.86
CA GLU A 253 7.07 -14.83 28.88
C GLU A 253 5.62 -14.35 28.91
N ARG A 254 5.39 -13.17 28.34
CA ARG A 254 4.05 -12.61 28.20
C ARG A 254 3.19 -13.47 27.28
N ALA A 255 1.97 -13.77 27.70
CA ALA A 255 0.99 -14.52 26.93
C ALA A 255 0.32 -13.65 25.84
N ASP A 256 1.13 -13.15 24.91
CA ASP A 256 0.68 -12.49 23.67
C ASP A 256 0.74 -13.54 22.54
N ILE A 257 -0.42 -14.05 22.11
CA ILE A 257 -0.53 -15.24 21.25
C ILE A 257 -1.58 -14.98 20.17
N THR A 258 -1.27 -15.34 18.93
CA THR A 258 -2.24 -15.43 17.84
C THR A 258 -2.33 -16.88 17.37
N ILE A 259 -3.54 -17.42 17.29
CA ILE A 259 -3.82 -18.76 16.78
C ILE A 259 -4.35 -18.61 15.36
N VAL A 260 -3.62 -19.20 14.40
CA VAL A 260 -3.91 -19.13 12.98
C VAL A 260 -4.27 -20.53 12.48
N ASN A 261 -5.34 -20.64 11.70
CA ASN A 261 -5.69 -21.86 10.98
C ASN A 261 -4.80 -21.96 9.72
N PRO A 262 -3.89 -22.94 9.62
CA PRO A 262 -2.96 -23.04 8.50
C PRO A 262 -3.64 -23.39 7.17
N GLU A 263 -4.75 -24.13 7.19
CA GLU A 263 -5.48 -24.55 5.98
C GLU A 263 -6.23 -23.36 5.38
N GLU A 264 -6.93 -22.58 6.22
CA GLU A 264 -7.59 -21.34 5.79
C GLU A 264 -6.56 -20.27 5.37
N LEU A 265 -5.40 -20.23 6.03
CA LEU A 265 -4.32 -19.33 5.64
C LEU A 265 -3.78 -19.67 4.26
N GLU A 266 -3.67 -20.94 3.88
CA GLU A 266 -3.10 -21.38 2.59
C GLU A 266 -3.92 -20.86 1.40
N VAL A 267 -5.25 -20.85 1.52
CA VAL A 267 -6.18 -20.38 0.49
C VAL A 267 -6.56 -18.89 0.63
N TYR A 268 -6.01 -18.20 1.63
CA TYR A 268 -6.35 -16.80 1.90
C TYR A 268 -5.88 -15.86 0.79
N ASP A 269 -6.82 -15.16 0.17
CA ASP A 269 -6.56 -14.12 -0.82
C ASP A 269 -6.70 -12.72 -0.19
N GLY A 270 -5.56 -12.12 0.15
CA GLY A 270 -5.54 -10.79 0.73
C GLY A 270 -6.00 -9.68 -0.22
N GLU A 271 -5.81 -9.81 -1.54
CA GLU A 271 -6.22 -8.75 -2.48
C GLU A 271 -7.73 -8.70 -2.62
N ASN A 272 -8.38 -9.87 -2.68
CA ASN A 272 -9.84 -9.97 -2.77
C ASN A 272 -10.54 -9.86 -1.41
N SER A 273 -9.80 -9.83 -0.30
CA SER A 273 -10.37 -9.60 1.03
C SER A 273 -10.53 -8.11 1.39
N VAL A 274 -10.08 -7.20 0.52
CA VAL A 274 -10.17 -5.76 0.76
C VAL A 274 -11.62 -5.28 0.63
N GLN A 275 -12.09 -4.55 1.62
CA GLN A 275 -13.43 -3.98 1.66
C GLN A 275 -13.39 -2.54 2.16
N ARG A 276 -14.32 -1.71 1.69
CA ARG A 276 -14.63 -0.42 2.32
C ARG A 276 -15.76 -0.61 3.31
N ILE A 277 -15.60 -0.07 4.51
CA ILE A 277 -16.63 -0.05 5.54
C ILE A 277 -16.78 1.36 6.07
N TYR A 278 -18.01 1.79 6.34
CA TYR A 278 -18.26 3.05 7.01
C TYR A 278 -17.91 2.93 8.50
N ARG A 279 -17.28 3.97 9.06
CA ARG A 279 -16.92 4.08 10.46
C ARG A 279 -17.59 5.31 11.05
N GLU A 280 -18.53 5.10 11.96
CA GLU A 280 -19.21 6.17 12.69
C GLU A 280 -18.21 7.10 13.41
N ASP A 281 -17.15 6.54 14.03
CA ASP A 281 -16.13 7.33 14.74
C ASP A 281 -15.35 8.30 13.85
N PHE A 282 -15.30 8.05 12.54
CA PHE A 282 -14.61 8.89 11.56
C PHE A 282 -15.58 9.63 10.62
N GLU A 283 -16.88 9.33 10.73
CA GLU A 283 -17.92 9.72 9.78
C GLU A 283 -17.53 9.47 8.31
N HIS A 284 -16.69 8.45 8.07
CA HIS A 284 -16.05 8.19 6.78
C HIS A 284 -15.78 6.70 6.55
N GLU A 285 -15.53 6.34 5.30
CA GLU A 285 -15.15 4.97 4.95
C GLU A 285 -13.69 4.67 5.33
N GLN A 286 -13.43 3.41 5.67
CA GLN A 286 -12.11 2.85 5.91
C GLN A 286 -11.94 1.60 5.05
N LEU A 287 -10.78 1.44 4.42
CA LEU A 287 -10.36 0.18 3.85
C LEU A 287 -9.96 -0.82 4.94
N VAL A 288 -10.38 -2.06 4.81
CA VAL A 288 -10.04 -3.15 5.72
C VAL A 288 -9.76 -4.44 4.94
N ASN A 289 -9.03 -5.37 5.54
CA ASN A 289 -8.91 -6.74 5.04
C ASN A 289 -9.77 -7.67 5.89
N ARG A 290 -10.57 -8.55 5.26
CA ARG A 290 -11.37 -9.57 5.96
C ARG A 290 -10.71 -10.95 5.89
N SER A 291 -10.04 -11.33 6.96
CA SER A 291 -9.39 -12.63 7.12
C SER A 291 -10.26 -13.62 7.92
N ASP A 292 -11.55 -13.68 7.60
CA ASP A 292 -12.49 -14.55 8.30
C ASP A 292 -12.04 -16.01 8.20
N GLY A 293 -12.15 -16.79 9.28
CA GLY A 293 -11.67 -18.18 9.33
C GLY A 293 -10.16 -18.35 9.56
N VAL A 294 -9.33 -17.43 9.08
CA VAL A 294 -7.86 -17.50 9.19
C VAL A 294 -7.37 -17.35 10.63
N VAL A 295 -7.87 -16.36 11.37
CA VAL A 295 -7.47 -16.11 12.76
C VAL A 295 -8.52 -16.64 13.73
N THR A 296 -8.20 -17.75 14.40
CA THR A 296 -9.08 -18.39 15.38
C THR A 296 -9.17 -17.59 16.67
N ALA A 297 -8.03 -17.08 17.15
CA ALA A 297 -7.98 -16.29 18.38
C ALA A 297 -6.77 -15.35 18.42
N THR A 298 -6.93 -14.23 19.11
CA THR A 298 -5.84 -13.34 19.52
C THR A 298 -5.94 -13.10 21.01
N ILE A 299 -4.83 -13.32 21.71
CA ILE A 299 -4.70 -13.26 23.16
C ILE A 299 -3.64 -12.21 23.45
N VAL A 300 -3.98 -11.25 24.32
CA VAL A 300 -3.07 -10.21 24.79
C VAL A 300 -2.96 -10.32 26.30
N SER A 301 -1.74 -10.54 26.80
CA SER A 301 -1.46 -10.72 28.23
C SER A 301 -2.33 -11.80 28.89
N GLY A 302 -2.56 -12.90 28.19
CA GLY A 302 -3.35 -14.04 28.67
C GLY A 302 -4.86 -13.86 28.57
N ARG A 303 -5.35 -12.73 28.04
CA ARG A 303 -6.77 -12.47 27.83
C ARG A 303 -7.11 -12.49 26.34
N ALA A 304 -8.05 -13.34 25.94
CA ALA A 304 -8.55 -13.35 24.57
C ALA A 304 -9.24 -12.00 24.25
N ILE A 305 -8.78 -11.33 23.20
CA ILE A 305 -9.38 -10.09 22.67
C ILE A 305 -10.24 -10.36 21.44
N TRP A 306 -9.93 -11.44 20.74
CA TRP A 306 -10.63 -11.92 19.56
C TRP A 306 -10.72 -13.44 19.65
N GLN A 307 -11.90 -14.00 19.46
CA GLN A 307 -12.11 -15.45 19.41
C GLN A 307 -13.42 -15.76 18.68
N ASN A 308 -13.43 -16.81 17.86
CA ASN A 308 -14.64 -17.29 17.16
C ASN A 308 -15.38 -16.17 16.40
N SER A 309 -14.61 -15.39 15.63
CA SER A 309 -15.09 -14.25 14.84
C SER A 309 -15.77 -13.12 15.64
N LYS A 310 -15.44 -12.99 16.92
CA LYS A 310 -15.99 -11.96 17.80
C LYS A 310 -14.89 -11.30 18.64
N PHE A 311 -15.01 -10.00 18.82
CA PHE A 311 -14.24 -9.29 19.85
C PHE A 311 -14.77 -9.62 21.23
N ALA A 312 -13.90 -9.51 22.24
CA ALA A 312 -14.32 -9.59 23.63
C ALA A 312 -15.36 -8.49 23.98
N ASN A 313 -16.37 -8.82 24.78
CA ASN A 313 -17.47 -7.90 25.10
C ASN A 313 -17.05 -6.60 25.82
N ASP A 314 -15.91 -6.64 26.51
CA ASP A 314 -15.32 -5.52 27.23
C ASP A 314 -14.16 -4.86 26.46
N ILE A 315 -14.01 -5.14 25.15
CA ILE A 315 -13.12 -4.37 24.29
C ILE A 315 -13.49 -2.87 24.38
N ASN A 316 -12.48 -2.01 24.42
CA ASN A 316 -12.59 -0.57 24.69
C ASN A 316 -13.08 -0.16 26.10
N LYS A 317 -13.47 -1.09 26.97
CA LYS A 317 -13.85 -0.82 28.37
C LYS A 317 -12.78 -1.27 29.36
N SER A 318 -12.07 -2.34 29.01
CA SER A 318 -10.99 -2.93 29.81
C SER A 318 -9.62 -2.68 29.19
N LYS A 319 -8.61 -2.54 30.05
CA LYS A 319 -7.21 -2.48 29.64
C LYS A 319 -6.66 -3.89 29.36
N TYR A 320 -6.44 -4.20 28.09
CA TYR A 320 -5.73 -5.42 27.66
C TYR A 320 -4.24 -5.19 27.45
N GLY A 321 -3.91 -4.08 26.79
CA GLY A 321 -2.53 -3.68 26.52
C GLY A 321 -1.91 -2.89 27.68
N LYS A 322 -0.58 -2.75 27.64
CA LYS A 322 0.17 -1.82 28.47
C LYS A 322 1.19 -1.11 27.60
N CYS A 323 1.62 0.08 28.02
CA CYS A 323 2.78 0.73 27.43
C CYS A 323 3.99 -0.19 27.59
N LEU A 324 4.69 -0.47 26.50
CA LEU A 324 5.93 -1.22 26.50
C LEU A 324 7.07 -0.24 26.69
N LEU A 325 7.73 -0.30 27.84
CA LEU A 325 8.93 0.47 28.10
C LEU A 325 10.10 -0.24 27.43
N ALA A 326 10.96 0.54 26.77
CA ALA A 326 12.21 0.02 26.22
C ALA A 326 13.07 -0.53 27.36
N SER A 327 13.61 -1.74 27.18
CA SER A 327 14.48 -2.44 28.13
C SER A 327 15.95 -2.20 27.85
#